data_AF-A0A1H4DU85-F1
#
_entry.id   AF-A0A1H4DU85-F1
#
_cell.length_a   1.000
_cell.length_b   1.000
_cell.length_c   1.000
_cell.angle_alpha   90.00
_cell.angle_beta   90.00
_cell.angle_gamma   90.00
#
_symmetry.space_group_name_H-M   'P 1'
#
loop_
_entity.id
_entity.type
_entity.pdbx_description
1 polymer ?
#
loop_
_entity_poly.entity_id
_entity_poly.type
_entity_poly.pdbx_seq_one_letter_code
_entity_poly.pdbx_strand_id
1 'polypeptide(L)'
;MMSSAIVVFAWLRIPEGLITERLLGSRDAFELSQWRLWLAVLAVLVYLTLRYQFNNETTAQWARFQSEKAEGRNQLRQSFVRKQIEHCAATGTDKTIFGNTLTATLRHAAAYYIENGDKIWGPGRWRIEQLTVIPKGPRNREGEVRFLFLPQDDGDGGTFPERTLGYVFTRRREAWCWLASAIRTTLHSQGTADVIWPAGVTLVAAAIVGCRLGSEIARLIL
;
A
#
# COMPACT_ATOMS: atom_id res chain seq x y z
N MET A 1 -26.59 -8.69 11.21
CA MET A 1 -26.66 -7.96 9.92
C MET A 1 -28.09 -7.69 9.41
N MET A 2 -29.13 -8.47 9.77
CA MET A 2 -30.52 -8.13 9.41
C MET A 2 -31.12 -6.95 10.21
N SER A 3 -30.59 -6.63 11.39
CA SER A 3 -31.17 -5.56 12.25
C SER A 3 -30.96 -4.13 11.71
N SER A 4 -29.97 -3.89 10.85
CA SER A 4 -29.69 -2.54 10.34
C SER A 4 -30.58 -2.12 9.18
N ALA A 5 -31.01 -3.08 8.34
CA ALA A 5 -31.98 -2.80 7.28
C ALA A 5 -33.33 -2.39 7.87
N ILE A 6 -33.76 -3.09 8.92
CA ILE A 6 -35.02 -2.83 9.64
C ILE A 6 -35.04 -1.41 10.23
N VAL A 7 -33.92 -0.91 10.77
CA VAL A 7 -33.84 0.45 11.33
C VAL A 7 -33.91 1.52 10.23
N VAL A 8 -33.31 1.30 9.06
CA VAL A 8 -33.41 2.24 7.92
C VAL A 8 -34.83 2.27 7.35
N PHE A 9 -35.49 1.10 7.23
CA PHE A 9 -36.88 1.01 6.81
C PHE A 9 -37.84 1.67 7.80
N ALA A 10 -37.62 1.46 9.10
CA ALA A 10 -38.41 2.09 10.17
C ALA A 10 -38.22 3.61 10.21
N TRP A 11 -36.99 4.12 9.99
CA TRP A 11 -36.69 5.55 10.01
C TRP A 11 -37.30 6.30 8.81
N LEU A 12 -37.35 5.67 7.64
CA LEU A 12 -37.97 6.23 6.44
C LEU A 12 -39.51 6.28 6.49
N ARG A 13 -40.13 5.77 7.57
CA ARG A 13 -41.60 5.64 7.72
C ARG A 13 -42.27 5.06 6.47
N ILE A 14 -41.62 4.11 5.82
CA ILE A 14 -42.19 3.45 4.65
C ILE A 14 -43.36 2.59 5.16
N PRO A 15 -44.59 2.81 4.66
CA PRO A 15 -45.75 2.03 5.09
C PRO A 15 -45.48 0.54 4.85
N GLU A 16 -45.66 -0.30 5.87
CA GLU A 16 -45.31 -1.74 5.82
C GLU A 16 -46.03 -2.48 4.67
N GLY A 17 -47.18 -1.96 4.22
CA GLY A 17 -47.94 -2.49 3.06
C GLY A 17 -47.24 -2.34 1.69
N LEU A 18 -46.36 -1.35 1.52
CA LEU A 18 -45.68 -1.08 0.23
C LEU A 18 -44.54 -2.05 -0.06
N ILE A 19 -43.94 -2.64 0.99
CA ILE A 19 -42.86 -3.62 0.86
C ILE A 19 -43.44 -4.99 0.51
N THR A 20 -44.55 -5.36 1.15
CA THR A 20 -45.26 -6.61 0.90
C THR A 20 -45.89 -6.61 -0.50
N GLU A 21 -46.52 -5.52 -0.97
CA GLU A 21 -47.07 -5.46 -2.33
C GLU A 21 -46.02 -5.58 -3.46
N ARG A 22 -44.81 -5.04 -3.28
CA ARG A 22 -43.76 -5.11 -4.30
C ARG A 22 -42.97 -6.42 -4.31
N LEU A 23 -42.88 -7.12 -3.18
CA LEU A 23 -42.28 -8.46 -3.13
C LEU A 23 -43.28 -9.56 -3.54
N LEU A 24 -44.59 -9.33 -3.36
CA LEU A 24 -45.66 -10.29 -3.66
C LEU A 24 -46.43 -10.01 -4.96
N GLY A 25 -46.10 -8.95 -5.71
CA GLY A 25 -46.63 -8.73 -7.05
C GLY A 25 -48.08 -8.24 -7.10
N SER A 26 -48.42 -7.23 -6.28
CA SER A 26 -49.69 -6.51 -6.41
C SER A 26 -49.66 -5.53 -7.59
N ARG A 27 -50.80 -5.42 -8.28
CA ARG A 27 -50.97 -5.01 -9.68
C ARG A 27 -51.33 -3.53 -9.89
N ASP A 28 -51.48 -2.76 -8.83
CA ASP A 28 -51.80 -1.33 -8.95
C ASP A 28 -50.53 -0.49 -8.77
N ALA A 29 -49.88 -0.25 -9.91
CA ALA A 29 -48.63 0.46 -10.06
C ALA A 29 -48.75 1.93 -9.65
N PHE A 30 -48.48 2.23 -8.38
CA PHE A 30 -47.98 3.56 -8.02
C PHE A 30 -46.73 3.82 -8.88
N GLU A 31 -46.78 4.85 -9.74
CA GLU A 31 -45.64 5.38 -10.47
C GLU A 31 -44.59 5.91 -9.49
N LEU A 32 -43.83 5.00 -8.91
CA LEU A 32 -42.66 5.30 -8.11
C LEU A 32 -41.65 5.91 -9.06
N SER A 33 -41.65 7.25 -9.12
CA SER A 33 -40.80 8.02 -10.03
C SER A 33 -39.36 7.54 -9.90
N GLN A 34 -38.79 7.07 -11.01
CA GLN A 34 -37.49 6.40 -11.09
C GLN A 34 -36.36 7.12 -10.33
N TRP A 35 -36.38 8.45 -10.26
CA TRP A 35 -35.40 9.25 -9.52
C TRP A 35 -35.43 9.05 -7.99
N ARG A 36 -36.61 8.79 -7.39
CA ARG A 36 -36.76 8.51 -5.95
C ARG A 36 -36.11 7.19 -5.56
N LEU A 37 -36.21 6.18 -6.43
CA LEU A 37 -35.54 4.90 -6.23
C LEU A 37 -34.01 5.08 -6.19
N TRP A 38 -33.47 5.84 -7.15
CA TRP A 38 -32.02 6.11 -7.20
C TRP A 38 -31.52 6.92 -6.02
N LEU A 39 -32.29 7.91 -5.55
CA LEU A 39 -31.97 8.63 -4.30
C LEU A 39 -32.01 7.72 -3.07
N ALA A 40 -32.98 6.81 -2.98
CA ALA A 40 -33.04 5.85 -1.87
C ALA A 40 -31.82 4.90 -1.89
N VAL A 41 -31.42 4.41 -3.07
CA VAL A 41 -30.20 3.59 -3.24
C VAL A 41 -28.97 4.40 -2.83
N LEU A 42 -28.84 5.65 -3.28
CA LEU A 42 -27.73 6.53 -2.90
C LEU A 42 -27.70 6.78 -1.39
N ALA A 43 -28.84 7.03 -0.76
CA ALA A 43 -28.94 7.26 0.68
C ALA A 43 -28.52 6.03 1.49
N VAL A 44 -28.93 4.83 1.07
CA VAL A 44 -28.49 3.56 1.69
C VAL A 44 -26.97 3.37 1.53
N LEU A 45 -26.41 3.66 0.35
CA LEU A 45 -24.97 3.58 0.11
C LEU A 45 -24.16 4.56 0.97
N VAL A 46 -24.64 5.81 1.08
CA VAL A 46 -24.02 6.83 1.95
C VAL A 46 -24.10 6.40 3.42
N TYR A 47 -25.27 5.91 3.87
CA TYR A 47 -25.44 5.41 5.23
C TYR A 47 -24.48 4.26 5.54
N LEU A 48 -24.35 3.28 4.65
CA LEU A 48 -23.41 2.17 4.83
C LEU A 48 -21.97 2.68 4.90
N THR A 49 -21.60 3.62 4.04
CA THR A 49 -20.25 4.21 4.03
C THR A 49 -19.93 4.92 5.35
N LEU A 50 -20.83 5.77 5.82
CA LEU A 50 -20.69 6.46 7.11
C LEU A 50 -20.64 5.48 8.27
N ARG A 51 -21.51 4.46 8.25
CA ARG A 51 -21.53 3.42 9.29
C ARG A 51 -20.21 2.64 9.36
N TYR A 52 -19.64 2.29 8.21
CA TYR A 52 -18.33 1.67 8.14
C TYR A 52 -17.24 2.60 8.67
N GLN A 53 -17.30 3.90 8.34
CA GLN A 53 -16.31 4.88 8.79
C GLN A 53 -16.28 5.05 10.33
N PHE A 54 -17.43 4.96 11.00
CA PHE A 54 -17.55 5.15 12.45
C PHE A 54 -17.48 3.85 13.27
N ASN A 55 -17.25 2.69 12.66
CA ASN A 55 -17.04 1.47 13.42
C ASN A 55 -15.63 1.46 14.03
N ASN A 56 -15.52 1.29 15.35
CA ASN A 56 -14.24 1.19 16.05
C ASN A 56 -13.37 0.07 15.46
N GLU A 57 -13.96 -1.03 15.03
CA GLU A 57 -13.25 -2.12 14.36
C GLU A 57 -12.59 -1.65 13.06
N THR A 58 -13.26 -0.80 12.28
CA THR A 58 -12.74 -0.24 11.03
C THR A 58 -11.59 0.72 11.29
N THR A 59 -11.63 1.51 12.37
CA THR A 59 -10.48 2.37 12.75
C THR A 59 -9.25 1.54 13.13
N ALA A 60 -9.44 0.43 13.86
CA ALA A 60 -8.36 -0.49 14.22
C ALA A 60 -7.81 -1.23 12.98
N GLN A 61 -8.69 -1.69 12.09
CA GLN A 61 -8.30 -2.30 10.82
C GLN A 61 -7.55 -1.31 9.92
N TRP A 62 -7.98 -0.05 9.87
CA TRP A 62 -7.29 1.00 9.12
C TRP A 62 -5.89 1.27 9.67
N ALA A 63 -5.74 1.36 11.00
CA ALA A 63 -4.43 1.52 11.63
C ALA A 63 -3.51 0.33 11.30
N ARG A 64 -4.02 -0.91 11.37
CA ARG A 64 -3.30 -2.12 10.97
C ARG A 64 -2.90 -2.10 9.49
N PHE A 65 -3.80 -1.71 8.61
CA PHE A 65 -3.52 -1.56 7.17
C PHE A 65 -2.42 -0.52 6.92
N GLN A 66 -2.42 0.61 7.62
CA GLN A 66 -1.37 1.62 7.50
C GLN A 66 -0.01 1.09 8.00
N SER A 67 0.01 0.33 9.10
CA SER A 67 1.26 -0.30 9.57
C SER A 67 1.78 -1.35 8.59
N GLU A 68 0.90 -2.22 8.06
CA GLU A 68 1.26 -3.22 7.04
C GLU A 68 1.80 -2.57 5.77
N LYS A 69 1.18 -1.48 5.33
CA LYS A 69 1.65 -0.70 4.17
C LYS A 69 3.01 -0.06 4.44
N ALA A 70 3.23 0.48 5.64
CA ALA A 70 4.52 1.04 6.01
C ALA A 70 5.61 -0.03 6.06
N GLU A 71 5.30 -1.20 6.62
CA GLU A 71 6.19 -2.35 6.70
C GLU A 71 6.53 -2.90 5.30
N GLY A 72 5.53 -3.16 4.46
CA GLY A 72 5.73 -3.64 3.10
C GLY A 72 6.60 -2.70 2.26
N ARG A 73 6.42 -1.39 2.43
CA ARG A 73 7.29 -0.37 1.81
C ARG A 73 8.73 -0.45 2.33
N ASN A 74 8.92 -0.65 3.64
CA ASN A 74 10.25 -0.78 4.23
C ASN A 74 10.96 -2.06 3.74
N GLN A 75 10.24 -3.18 3.65
CA GLN A 75 10.76 -4.44 3.08
C GLN A 75 11.17 -4.27 1.61
N LEU A 76 10.36 -3.57 0.80
CA LEU A 76 10.70 -3.25 -0.60
C LEU A 76 11.95 -2.36 -0.71
N ARG A 77 12.11 -1.38 0.18
CA ARG A 77 13.30 -0.54 0.23
C ARG A 77 14.54 -1.34 0.64
N GLN A 78 14.44 -2.15 1.68
CA GLN A 78 15.52 -3.03 2.13
C GLN A 78 15.95 -3.99 1.02
N SER A 79 15.02 -4.67 0.36
CA SER A 79 15.34 -5.57 -0.75
C SER A 79 15.97 -4.84 -1.95
N PHE A 80 15.52 -3.62 -2.26
CA PHE A 80 16.13 -2.82 -3.33
C PHE A 80 17.56 -2.39 -2.97
N VAL A 81 17.75 -1.82 -1.78
CA VAL A 81 19.06 -1.42 -1.25
C VAL A 81 20.02 -2.62 -1.25
N ARG A 82 19.57 -3.76 -0.71
CA ARG A 82 20.32 -5.01 -0.68
C ARG A 82 20.83 -5.37 -2.07
N LYS A 83 19.93 -5.42 -3.06
CA LYS A 83 20.27 -5.73 -4.46
C LYS A 83 21.27 -4.74 -5.08
N GLN A 84 21.19 -3.46 -4.73
CA GLN A 84 22.15 -2.46 -5.23
C GLN A 84 23.53 -2.66 -4.62
N ILE A 85 23.60 -2.94 -3.31
CA ILE A 85 24.86 -3.21 -2.61
C ILE A 85 25.48 -4.51 -3.14
N GLU A 86 24.70 -5.58 -3.27
CA GLU A 86 25.14 -6.86 -3.87
C GLU A 86 25.64 -6.65 -5.31
N HIS A 87 24.91 -5.89 -6.12
CA HIS A 87 25.34 -5.59 -7.49
C HIS A 87 26.64 -4.78 -7.54
N CYS A 88 26.79 -3.78 -6.67
CA CYS A 88 28.02 -2.99 -6.59
C CYS A 88 29.18 -3.83 -6.07
N ALA A 89 28.95 -4.73 -5.10
CA ALA A 89 29.96 -5.65 -4.60
C ALA A 89 30.42 -6.65 -5.67
N ALA A 90 29.51 -7.09 -6.54
CA ALA A 90 29.82 -8.00 -7.65
C ALA A 90 30.51 -7.32 -8.83
N THR A 91 30.10 -6.09 -9.19
CA THR A 91 30.58 -5.42 -10.41
C THR A 91 31.64 -4.35 -10.17
N GLY A 92 31.79 -3.88 -8.93
CA GLY A 92 32.61 -2.71 -8.59
C GLY A 92 32.03 -1.37 -9.06
N THR A 93 30.80 -1.34 -9.61
CA THR A 93 30.16 -0.14 -10.13
C THR A 93 28.96 0.27 -9.28
N ASP A 94 28.91 1.55 -8.88
CA ASP A 94 27.76 2.11 -8.17
C ASP A 94 26.61 2.40 -9.14
N LYS A 95 25.38 2.15 -8.70
CA LYS A 95 24.17 2.54 -9.42
C LYS A 95 23.38 3.53 -8.59
N THR A 96 23.67 4.81 -8.81
CA THR A 96 22.81 6.00 -8.67
C THR A 96 22.26 6.37 -7.29
N ILE A 97 21.89 5.44 -6.39
CA ILE A 97 21.26 5.79 -5.11
C ILE A 97 22.27 6.15 -4.02
N PHE A 98 23.51 5.67 -4.14
CA PHE A 98 24.63 5.97 -3.22
C PHE A 98 25.65 6.92 -3.86
N GLY A 99 25.41 7.42 -5.06
CA GLY A 99 26.35 8.28 -5.78
C GLY A 99 27.67 7.56 -6.07
N ASN A 100 28.78 8.08 -5.51
CA ASN A 100 30.11 7.46 -5.57
C ASN A 100 30.58 6.92 -4.21
N THR A 101 29.77 7.07 -3.15
CA THR A 101 30.22 6.78 -1.79
C THR A 101 30.27 5.28 -1.50
N LEU A 102 29.41 4.47 -2.12
CA LEU A 102 29.42 3.03 -1.91
C LEU A 102 30.69 2.40 -2.49
N THR A 103 31.04 2.73 -3.74
CA THR A 103 32.29 2.23 -4.35
C THR A 103 33.53 2.67 -3.57
N ALA A 104 33.58 3.94 -3.12
CA ALA A 104 34.68 4.42 -2.29
C ALA A 104 34.79 3.64 -0.97
N THR A 105 33.65 3.36 -0.33
CA THR A 105 33.60 2.60 0.94
C THR A 105 34.00 1.14 0.74
N LEU A 106 33.56 0.50 -0.35
CA LEU A 106 33.97 -0.87 -0.70
C LEU A 106 35.45 -0.97 -1.02
N ARG A 107 36.02 0.02 -1.72
CA ARG A 107 37.48 0.07 -1.98
C ARG A 107 38.27 0.26 -0.69
N HIS A 108 37.83 1.14 0.20
CA HIS A 108 38.45 1.31 1.51
C HIS A 108 38.35 0.02 2.35
N ALA A 109 37.23 -0.70 2.27
CA ALA A 109 37.09 -1.98 2.94
C ALA A 109 38.06 -3.02 2.38
N ALA A 110 38.15 -3.15 1.06
CA ALA A 110 39.09 -4.06 0.42
C ALA A 110 40.55 -3.73 0.75
N ALA A 111 40.93 -2.45 0.75
CA ALA A 111 42.29 -2.00 1.12
C ALA A 111 42.66 -2.39 2.57
N TYR A 112 41.73 -2.21 3.52
CA TYR A 112 41.93 -2.58 4.92
C TYR A 112 42.25 -4.08 5.11
N TYR A 113 41.58 -4.97 4.37
CA TYR A 113 41.86 -6.41 4.44
C TYR A 113 43.20 -6.78 3.79
N ILE A 114 43.55 -6.12 2.68
CA ILE A 114 44.84 -6.31 2.02
C ILE A 114 45.99 -5.92 2.95
N GLU A 115 45.86 -4.81 3.68
CA GLU A 115 46.87 -4.34 4.64
C GLU A 115 47.03 -5.31 5.83
N ASN A 116 45.96 -5.97 6.26
CA ASN A 116 45.97 -6.91 7.38
C ASN A 116 46.38 -8.34 7.00
N GLY A 117 46.85 -8.56 5.77
CA GLY A 117 47.39 -9.86 5.33
C GLY A 117 46.34 -10.90 4.97
N ASP A 118 45.06 -10.53 4.92
CA ASP A 118 44.01 -11.40 4.40
C ASP A 118 44.10 -11.47 2.87
N LYS A 119 43.93 -12.68 2.32
CA LYS A 119 44.06 -12.94 0.88
C LYS A 119 43.20 -11.96 0.07
N ILE A 120 43.78 -11.42 -1.00
CA ILE A 120 43.20 -10.40 -1.90
C ILE A 120 41.73 -10.71 -2.23
N TRP A 121 40.82 -9.96 -1.59
CA TRP A 121 39.38 -10.06 -1.84
C TRP A 121 39.02 -9.28 -3.11
N GLY A 122 38.78 -10.02 -4.20
CA GLY A 122 38.26 -9.46 -5.44
C GLY A 122 36.77 -9.09 -5.36
N PRO A 123 36.25 -8.32 -6.35
CA PRO A 123 34.81 -8.11 -6.49
C PRO A 123 34.07 -9.46 -6.57
N GLY A 124 32.94 -9.56 -5.87
CA GLY A 124 32.09 -10.76 -5.88
C GLY A 124 32.24 -11.75 -4.71
N ARG A 125 33.09 -11.50 -3.71
CA ARG A 125 33.24 -12.39 -2.52
C ARG A 125 32.65 -11.84 -1.22
N TRP A 126 31.71 -10.90 -1.31
CA TRP A 126 31.11 -10.23 -0.17
C TRP A 126 29.66 -10.64 -0.01
N ARG A 127 29.26 -11.01 1.22
CA ARG A 127 27.86 -11.21 1.60
C ARG A 127 27.43 -10.12 2.59
N ILE A 128 26.20 -9.62 2.43
CA ILE A 128 25.58 -8.72 3.40
C ILE A 128 24.90 -9.56 4.47
N GLU A 129 25.46 -9.57 5.67
CA GLU A 129 24.87 -10.29 6.80
C GLU A 129 23.70 -9.50 7.39
N GLN A 130 23.97 -8.26 7.79
CA GLN A 130 22.99 -7.37 8.38
C GLN A 130 22.78 -6.16 7.48
N LEU A 131 21.53 -5.77 7.32
CA LEU A 131 21.14 -4.59 6.54
C LEU A 131 19.98 -3.89 7.23
N THR A 132 20.26 -2.71 7.77
CA THR A 132 19.26 -1.88 8.44
C THR A 132 19.10 -0.58 7.66
N VAL A 133 17.92 -0.38 7.09
CA VAL A 133 17.56 0.86 6.38
C VAL A 133 16.82 1.78 7.33
N ILE A 134 17.43 2.92 7.63
CA ILE A 134 16.93 3.96 8.52
C ILE A 134 16.48 5.14 7.65
N PRO A 135 15.19 5.24 7.31
CA PRO A 135 14.68 6.38 6.54
C PRO A 135 14.83 7.67 7.36
N LYS A 136 15.24 8.75 6.69
CA LYS A 136 15.33 10.10 7.25
C LYS A 136 14.39 11.06 6.52
N GLY A 137 13.86 12.02 7.28
CA GLY A 137 13.05 13.12 6.77
C GLY A 137 11.58 12.78 6.45
N PRO A 138 10.75 13.81 6.20
CA PRO A 138 9.30 13.67 6.12
C PRO A 138 8.82 12.86 4.91
N ARG A 139 9.62 12.84 3.83
CA ARG A 139 9.31 12.06 2.62
C ARG A 139 10.00 10.69 2.59
N ASN A 140 10.85 10.38 3.57
CA ASN A 140 11.60 9.12 3.63
C ASN A 140 12.33 8.77 2.32
N ARG A 141 12.76 9.78 1.56
CA ARG A 141 13.49 9.61 0.29
C ARG A 141 14.97 9.42 0.50
N GLU A 142 15.44 10.04 1.58
CA GLU A 142 16.81 10.01 2.02
C GLU A 142 16.86 9.19 3.29
N GLY A 143 18.04 8.71 3.63
CA GLY A 143 18.21 7.93 4.84
C GLY A 143 19.61 7.37 4.93
N GLU A 144 19.78 6.54 5.93
CA GLU A 144 21.01 5.84 6.18
C GLU A 144 20.80 4.34 6.07
N VAL A 145 21.78 3.66 5.50
CA VAL A 145 21.83 2.22 5.47
C VAL A 145 23.00 1.81 6.31
N ARG A 146 22.73 1.04 7.35
CA ARG A 146 23.77 0.34 8.10
C ARG A 146 23.89 -1.06 7.57
N PHE A 147 25.11 -1.49 7.29
CA PHE A 147 25.35 -2.85 6.84
C PHE A 147 26.64 -3.41 7.41
N LEU A 148 26.62 -4.73 7.54
CA LEU A 148 27.75 -5.56 7.93
C LEU A 148 28.10 -6.46 6.74
N PHE A 149 29.34 -6.34 6.27
CA PHE A 149 29.89 -7.24 5.26
C PHE A 149 30.60 -8.40 5.95
N LEU A 150 30.31 -9.60 5.45
CA LEU A 150 31.09 -10.79 5.73
C LEU A 150 31.76 -11.29 4.46
N PRO A 151 33.00 -11.78 4.56
CA PRO A 151 33.58 -12.62 3.51
C PRO A 151 32.71 -13.86 3.29
N GLN A 152 32.54 -14.27 2.02
CA GLN A 152 31.72 -15.43 1.68
C GLN A 152 32.40 -16.78 2.04
N ASP A 153 33.74 -16.81 2.07
CA ASP A 153 34.52 -18.05 2.11
C ASP A 153 35.12 -18.39 3.49
N ASP A 154 35.06 -17.49 4.48
CA ASP A 154 35.70 -17.71 5.79
C ASP A 154 34.68 -18.04 6.89
N GLY A 155 34.80 -19.25 7.43
CA GLY A 155 33.98 -19.76 8.53
C GLY A 155 34.33 -19.17 9.90
N ASP A 156 35.44 -18.43 10.03
CA ASP A 156 35.88 -17.77 11.25
C ASP A 156 36.80 -16.60 10.90
N GLY A 157 36.48 -15.36 11.30
CA GLY A 157 37.55 -14.44 11.72
C GLY A 157 37.46 -12.95 11.40
N GLY A 158 36.65 -12.49 10.45
CA GLY A 158 36.70 -11.08 10.03
C GLY A 158 35.35 -10.40 9.88
N THR A 159 34.75 -9.90 10.97
CA THR A 159 33.64 -8.94 10.85
C THR A 159 34.19 -7.56 10.49
N PHE A 160 33.81 -7.06 9.32
CA PHE A 160 34.12 -5.66 8.98
C PHE A 160 33.34 -4.74 9.93
N PRO A 161 33.91 -3.63 10.44
CA PRO A 161 33.14 -2.71 11.27
C PRO A 161 31.89 -2.23 10.53
N GLU A 162 30.77 -2.16 11.25
CA GLU A 162 29.50 -1.66 10.72
C GLU A 162 29.70 -0.31 10.03
N ARG A 163 29.25 -0.20 8.78
CA ARG A 163 29.32 1.06 8.03
C ARG A 163 27.94 1.64 7.82
N THR A 164 27.87 2.96 7.91
CA THR A 164 26.66 3.73 7.62
C THR A 164 26.85 4.50 6.33
N LEU A 165 25.94 4.32 5.38
CA LEU A 165 25.92 5.07 4.12
C LEU A 165 24.63 5.84 3.95
N GLY A 166 24.74 7.10 3.54
CA GLY A 166 23.61 7.87 3.07
C GLY A 166 23.10 7.32 1.74
N TYR A 167 21.79 7.25 1.56
CA TYR A 167 21.16 6.97 0.28
C TYR A 167 20.16 8.05 -0.09
N VAL A 168 19.92 8.23 -1.39
CA VAL A 168 18.89 9.12 -1.92
C VAL A 168 18.09 8.40 -3.01
N PHE A 169 16.81 8.13 -2.76
CA PHE A 169 15.92 7.60 -3.78
C PHE A 169 15.44 8.68 -4.76
N THR A 170 15.46 8.34 -6.04
CA THR A 170 14.78 9.14 -7.07
C THR A 170 13.27 9.13 -6.84
N ARG A 171 12.57 10.22 -7.20
CA ARG A 171 11.11 10.33 -7.07
C ARG A 171 10.38 9.16 -7.75
N ARG A 172 10.88 8.74 -8.92
CA ARG A 172 10.32 7.62 -9.69
C ARG A 172 10.41 6.29 -8.93
N ARG A 173 11.55 6.00 -8.29
CA ARG A 173 11.73 4.77 -7.50
C ARG A 173 10.88 4.78 -6.24
N GLU A 174 10.80 5.93 -5.58
CA GLU A 174 9.93 6.08 -4.42
C GLU A 174 8.46 5.83 -4.78
N ALA A 175 7.97 6.46 -5.85
CA ALA A 175 6.62 6.25 -6.36
C ALA A 175 6.35 4.77 -6.70
N TRP A 176 7.35 4.08 -7.27
CA TRP A 176 7.24 2.65 -7.57
C TRP A 176 7.17 1.80 -6.29
N CYS A 177 7.98 2.07 -5.26
CA CYS A 177 7.88 1.37 -3.98
C CYS A 177 6.52 1.62 -3.30
N TRP A 178 5.99 2.84 -3.39
CA TRP A 178 4.65 3.17 -2.91
C TRP A 178 3.57 2.36 -3.63
N LEU A 179 3.62 2.34 -4.97
CA LEU A 179 2.66 1.63 -5.80
C LEU A 179 2.74 0.11 -5.58
N ALA A 180 3.94 -0.46 -5.61
CA ALA A 180 4.16 -1.89 -5.41
C ALA A 180 3.73 -2.34 -4.01
N SER A 181 4.02 -1.54 -2.97
CA SER A 181 3.52 -1.81 -1.63
C SER A 181 2.00 -1.73 -1.57
N ALA A 182 1.39 -0.70 -2.17
CA ALA A 182 -0.05 -0.56 -2.19
C ALA A 182 -0.72 -1.77 -2.85
N ILE A 183 -0.26 -2.16 -4.05
CA ILE A 183 -0.77 -3.32 -4.79
C ILE A 183 -0.62 -4.60 -3.96
N ARG A 184 0.57 -4.85 -3.40
CA ARG A 184 0.82 -6.05 -2.61
C ARG A 184 -0.07 -6.12 -1.37
N THR A 185 -0.17 -5.03 -0.62
CA THR A 185 -1.05 -4.95 0.55
C THR A 185 -2.51 -5.13 0.11
N THR A 186 -2.95 -4.51 -0.98
CA THR A 186 -4.33 -4.66 -1.44
C THR A 186 -4.71 -6.09 -1.85
N LEU A 187 -3.76 -6.85 -2.39
CA LEU A 187 -4.00 -8.22 -2.84
C LEU A 187 -3.91 -9.26 -1.71
N HIS A 188 -3.14 -8.99 -0.65
CA HIS A 188 -2.81 -10.00 0.38
C HIS A 188 -3.31 -9.67 1.78
N SER A 189 -3.67 -8.42 2.06
CA SER A 189 -4.16 -8.04 3.40
C SER A 189 -5.66 -8.28 3.49
N GLN A 190 -6.06 -9.15 4.42
CA GLN A 190 -7.47 -9.43 4.72
C GLN A 190 -8.24 -8.14 5.05
N GLY A 191 -7.60 -7.19 5.76
CA GLY A 191 -8.21 -5.90 6.09
C GLY A 191 -8.45 -4.98 4.89
N THR A 192 -7.82 -5.25 3.74
CA THR A 192 -8.06 -4.47 2.52
C THR A 192 -9.41 -4.81 1.89
N ALA A 193 -9.79 -6.09 1.89
CA ALA A 193 -11.09 -6.51 1.37
C ALA A 193 -12.23 -5.84 2.13
N ASP A 194 -12.09 -5.70 3.45
CA ASP A 194 -13.12 -5.09 4.31
C ASP A 194 -13.26 -3.58 4.13
N VAL A 195 -12.18 -2.87 3.76
CA VAL A 195 -12.17 -1.40 3.70
C VAL A 195 -12.27 -0.87 2.27
N ILE A 196 -11.49 -1.43 1.33
CA ILE A 196 -11.40 -0.90 -0.04
C ILE A 196 -12.57 -1.39 -0.88
N TRP A 197 -13.04 -2.62 -0.68
CA TRP A 197 -14.13 -3.16 -1.50
C TRP A 197 -15.43 -2.38 -1.33
N PRO A 198 -15.92 -2.06 -0.10
CA PRO A 198 -17.14 -1.28 0.05
C PRO A 198 -17.01 0.13 -0.54
N ALA A 199 -15.87 0.79 -0.34
CA ALA A 199 -15.62 2.12 -0.89
C ALA A 199 -15.58 2.09 -2.43
N GLY A 200 -14.90 1.11 -3.01
CA GLY A 200 -14.82 0.91 -4.46
C GLY A 200 -16.19 0.61 -5.08
N VAL A 201 -16.95 -0.32 -4.49
CA VAL A 201 -18.33 -0.64 -4.92
C VAL A 201 -19.23 0.60 -4.81
N THR A 202 -19.10 1.38 -3.74
CA THR A 202 -19.89 2.60 -3.55
C THR A 202 -19.57 3.66 -4.61
N LEU A 203 -18.29 3.85 -4.95
CA LEU A 203 -17.89 4.76 -6.02
C LEU A 203 -18.40 4.31 -7.40
N VAL A 204 -18.29 3.01 -7.70
CA VAL A 204 -18.82 2.46 -8.96
C VAL A 204 -20.34 2.61 -9.02
N ALA A 205 -21.04 2.29 -7.93
CA ALA A 205 -22.49 2.47 -7.85
C ALA A 205 -22.88 3.94 -8.03
N ALA A 206 -22.19 4.88 -7.35
CA ALA A 206 -22.43 6.31 -7.50
C ALA A 206 -22.18 6.81 -8.94
N ALA A 207 -21.14 6.30 -9.61
CA ALA A 207 -20.87 6.62 -11.01
C ALA A 207 -21.98 6.12 -11.94
N ILE A 208 -22.46 4.88 -11.75
CA ILE A 208 -23.58 4.32 -12.52
C ILE A 208 -24.85 5.15 -12.32
N VAL A 209 -25.15 5.51 -11.06
CA VAL A 209 -26.30 6.36 -10.70
C VAL A 209 -26.19 7.73 -11.39
N GLY A 210 -25.03 8.36 -11.32
CA GLY A 210 -24.76 9.65 -11.95
C GLY A 210 -24.95 9.62 -13.47
N CYS A 211 -24.38 8.60 -14.14
CA CYS A 211 -24.55 8.42 -15.59
C CYS A 211 -26.03 8.22 -15.97
N ARG A 212 -26.79 7.45 -15.19
CA ARG A 212 -28.21 7.22 -15.43
C ARG A 212 -29.05 8.48 -15.21
N LEU A 213 -28.83 9.20 -14.12
CA LEU A 213 -29.50 10.48 -13.85
C LEU A 213 -29.24 11.50 -14.98
N GLY A 214 -27.98 11.62 -15.42
CA GLY A 214 -27.62 12.50 -16.54
C GLY A 214 -28.38 12.15 -17.82
N SER A 215 -28.51 10.86 -18.14
CA SER A 215 -29.24 10.41 -19.33
C SER A 215 -30.74 10.71 -19.29
N GLU A 216 -31.38 10.61 -18.12
CA GLU A 216 -32.82 10.91 -18.00
C GLU A 216 -33.09 12.42 -18.03
N ILE A 217 -32.22 13.22 -17.41
CA ILE A 217 -32.31 14.68 -17.47
C ILE A 217 -32.17 15.16 -18.93
N ALA A 218 -31.22 14.58 -19.68
CA ALA A 218 -31.05 14.91 -21.10
C ALA A 218 -32.31 14.59 -21.93
N ARG A 219 -33.02 13.50 -21.62
CA ARG A 219 -34.29 13.14 -22.30
C ARG A 219 -35.46 14.06 -21.96
N LEU A 220 -35.46 14.68 -20.78
CA LEU A 220 -36.53 15.60 -20.37
C LEU A 220 -36.36 17.00 -20.98
N ILE A 221 -35.14 17.33 -21.44
CA ILE A 221 -34.82 18.64 -22.01
C ILE A 221 -34.98 18.65 -23.54
N LEU A 222 -34.80 17.49 -24.20
CA LEU A 222 -34.95 17.29 -25.64
C LEU A 222 -36.37 16.89 -26.01
#